data_AF-A0A954ES55-F1
#
_entry.id   AF-A0A954ES55-F1
#
_cell.length_a   1.000
_cell.length_b   1.000
_cell.length_c   1.000
_cell.angle_alpha   90.00
_cell.angle_beta   90.00
_cell.angle_gamma   90.00
#
_symmetry.space_group_name_H-M   'P 1'
#
loop_
_entity.id
_entity.type
_entity.pdbx_description
1 polymer ?
#
loop_
_entity_poly.entity_id
_entity_poly.type
_entity_poly.pdbx_seq_one_letter_code
_entity_poly.pdbx_strand_id
1 'polypeptide(L)' 'IAMELGCDGVLLNTGIASAKDAFGMAQAMSLACRAGRLAYLSGRIPKKLYATASSPEQGVIGT' A
#
# COMPACT_ATOMS: atom_id res chain seq x y z
N ILE A 1 3.00 4.01 2.94
CA ILE A 1 2.00 4.57 3.88
C ILE A 1 2.16 6.06 4.22
N ALA A 2 3.36 6.66 4.22
CA ALA A 2 3.52 8.07 4.63
C ALA A 2 2.51 9.01 3.93
N MET A 3 2.44 8.94 2.60
CA MET A 3 1.48 9.75 1.83
C MET A 3 0.01 9.40 2.12
N GLU A 4 -0.31 8.13 2.42
CA GLU A 4 -1.68 7.69 2.80
C GLU A 4 -2.10 8.20 4.19
N LEU A 5 -1.13 8.57 5.05
CA LEU A 5 -1.39 9.15 6.37
C LEU A 5 -1.55 10.68 6.33
N GLY A 6 -1.40 11.30 5.15
CA GLY A 6 -1.57 12.74 4.97
C GLY A 6 -0.27 13.55 4.99
N CYS A 7 0.90 12.92 4.87
CA CYS A 7 2.15 13.66 4.71
C CYS A 7 2.14 14.52 3.43
N ASP A 8 2.76 15.70 3.50
CA ASP A 8 2.92 16.59 2.34
C ASP A 8 4.04 16.15 1.40
N GLY A 9 5.03 15.42 1.92
CA GLY A 9 6.12 14.87 1.13
C GLY A 9 6.92 13.82 1.90
N VAL A 10 7.84 13.16 1.18
CA VAL A 10 8.77 12.17 1.73
C VAL A 10 10.17 12.53 1.27
N LEU A 11 11.10 12.64 2.21
CA LEU A 11 12.53 12.76 1.94
C LEU A 11 13.18 11.38 2.08
N LEU A 12 13.92 10.95 1.06
CA LEU A 12 14.63 9.68 1.06
C LEU A 12 15.94 9.78 0.26
N ASN A 13 16.93 8.99 0.67
CA ASN A 13 18.22 8.88 -0.03
C ASN A 13 18.65 7.41 -0.18
N THR A 14 19.09 6.77 0.91
CA THR A 14 19.64 5.39 0.91
C THR A 14 18.71 4.37 0.25
N GLY A 15 17.38 4.55 0.37
CA GLY A 15 16.40 3.68 -0.28
C GLY A 15 16.47 3.66 -1.81
N ILE A 16 16.92 4.75 -2.45
CA ILE A 16 17.19 4.82 -3.89
C ILE A 16 18.67 4.51 -4.17
N ALA A 17 19.57 5.16 -3.43
CA ALA A 17 21.02 5.10 -3.69
C ALA A 17 21.62 3.69 -3.50
N SER A 18 21.07 2.88 -2.59
CA SER A 18 21.54 1.52 -2.31
C SER A 18 20.73 0.44 -3.05
N ALA A 19 19.83 0.83 -3.96
CA ALA A 19 19.06 -0.12 -4.75
C ALA A 19 19.92 -0.79 -5.84
N LYS A 20 19.60 -2.04 -6.20
CA LYS A 20 20.25 -2.75 -7.31
C LYS A 20 20.09 -2.02 -8.64
N ASP A 21 18.94 -1.40 -8.86
CA ASP A 21 18.66 -0.47 -9.96
C ASP A 21 18.12 0.84 -9.36
N ALA A 22 19.01 1.83 -9.24
CA ALA A 22 18.66 3.13 -8.66
C ALA A 22 17.66 3.90 -9.52
N PHE A 23 17.72 3.79 -10.85
CA PHE A 23 16.81 4.50 -11.74
C PHE A 23 15.40 3.91 -11.67
N GLY A 24 15.30 2.58 -11.74
CA GLY A 24 14.04 1.87 -11.51
C GLY A 24 13.44 2.19 -10.14
N MET A 25 14.26 2.22 -9.09
CA MET A 25 13.81 2.56 -7.74
C MET A 25 13.32 4.02 -7.61
N ALA A 26 14.00 4.97 -8.25
CA ALA A 26 13.56 6.37 -8.26
C ALA A 26 12.17 6.52 -8.91
N GLN A 27 11.95 5.84 -10.05
CA GLN A 27 10.64 5.81 -10.70
C GLN A 27 9.57 5.17 -9.80
N ALA A 28 9.89 4.04 -9.17
CA ALA A 28 8.99 3.35 -8.25
C ALA A 28 8.58 4.24 -7.08
N MET A 29 9.53 4.96 -6.47
CA MET A 29 9.26 5.86 -5.34
C MET A 29 8.41 7.07 -5.75
N SER A 30 8.64 7.62 -6.94
CA SER A 30 7.81 8.70 -7.50
C SER A 30 6.35 8.25 -7.69
N LEU A 31 6.14 7.07 -8.28
CA LEU A 31 4.81 6.49 -8.45
C LEU A 31 4.16 6.16 -7.10
N ALA A 32 4.91 5.58 -6.16
CA ALA A 32 4.41 5.27 -4.82
C ALA A 32 3.94 6.52 -4.07
N CYS A 33 4.67 7.62 -4.17
CA CYS A 33 4.28 8.89 -3.55
C CYS A 33 2.97 9.43 -4.16
N ARG A 34 2.87 9.42 -5.49
CA ARG A 34 1.66 9.85 -6.20
C ARG A 34 0.45 8.98 -5.86
N ALA A 35 0.62 7.66 -5.90
CA ALA A 35 -0.43 6.70 -5.57
C ALA A 35 -0.90 6.88 -4.12
N GLY A 36 0.03 7.01 -3.18
CA GLY A 36 -0.32 7.22 -1.77
C GLY A 36 -1.04 8.53 -1.51
N ARG A 37 -0.67 9.64 -2.20
CA ARG A 37 -1.39 10.92 -2.07
C ARG A 37 -2.79 10.82 -2.65
N LEU A 38 -2.96 10.17 -3.80
CA LEU A 38 -4.28 9.92 -4.37
C LEU A 38 -5.14 9.06 -3.44
N ALA A 39 -4.56 8.03 -2.82
CA ALA A 39 -5.27 7.19 -1.85
C ALA A 39 -5.72 7.97 -0.60
N TYR A 40 -4.89 8.89 -0.09
CA TYR A 40 -5.28 9.79 1.01
C TYR A 40 -6.46 10.68 0.62
N LEU A 41 -6.36 11.35 -0.54
CA LEU A 41 -7.39 12.27 -1.02
C LEU A 41 -8.70 11.57 -1.41
N SER A 42 -8.63 10.31 -1.86
CA SER A 42 -9.80 9.55 -2.28
C SER A 42 -10.57 8.90 -1.13
N GLY A 43 -9.98 8.82 0.07
CA GLY A 43 -10.56 8.15 1.22
C GLY A 43 -10.50 6.62 1.11
N ARG A 44 -9.60 5.98 1.88
CA ARG A 44 -9.49 4.52 1.91
C ARG A 44 -10.72 3.84 2.54
N ILE A 45 -11.00 2.62 2.10
CA ILE A 45 -12.04 1.77 2.71
C ILE A 45 -11.74 1.56 4.20
N PRO A 46 -12.73 1.70 5.10
CA PRO A 46 -12.54 1.45 6.53
C PRO A 46 -12.20 -0.01 6.79
N LYS A 47 -11.28 -0.24 7.74
CA LYS A 47 -10.94 -1.59 8.16
C LYS A 47 -12.12 -2.18 8.93
N LYS A 48 -12.67 -3.31 8.47
CA LYS A 48 -13.65 -4.08 9.24
C LYS A 48 -12.95 -4.79 10.40
N LEU A 49 -13.47 -4.63 11.62
CA LEU A 49 -12.97 -5.29 12.84
C LEU A 49 -13.33 -6.78 12.89
N TYR A 50 -14.44 -7.14 12.26
CA TYR A 50 -14.93 -8.50 12.20
C TYR A 50 -14.88 -8.98 10.75
N ALA A 51 -14.13 -10.05 10.51
CA ALA A 51 -14.11 -10.74 9.24
C ALA A 51 -15.24 -11.77 9.23
N THR A 52 -16.21 -11.61 8.33
CA THR A 52 -17.05 -12.73 7.91
C THR A 52 -16.16 -13.64 7.08
N ALA A 53 -16.05 -14.93 7.42
CA ALA A 53 -15.26 -15.88 6.65
C ALA A 53 -15.69 -15.82 5.18
N SER A 54 -14.75 -15.62 4.25
CA SER A 54 -15.04 -15.60 2.81
C SER A 54 -15.44 -16.98 2.28
N SER A 55 -15.13 -18.02 3.04
CA SER A 55 -15.56 -19.40 2.84
C SER A 55 -16.42 -19.82 4.04
N PRO A 56 -17.75 -19.86 3.93
CA PRO A 56 -18.60 -20.45 4.95
C PRO A 56 -18.23 -21.92 5.13
N GLU A 57 -18.19 -22.43 6.36
CA GLU A 57 -18.03 -23.87 6.63
C GLU A 57 -19.26 -24.67 6.14
N GLN A 58 -20.36 -24.00 5.82
CA GLN A 58 -21.54 -24.59 5.18
C GLN A 58 -21.23 -24.94 3.72
N GLY A 59 -20.79 -26.17 3.49
CA GLY A 59 -20.51 -26.72 2.16
C GLY A 59 -19.15 -27.42 2.03
N VAL A 60 -18.36 -27.53 3.10
CA VAL A 60 -17.15 -28.36 3.07
C VAL A 60 -17.56 -29.83 3.10
N ILE A 61 -17.57 -30.46 1.93
CA ILE A 61 -17.66 -31.92 1.81
C ILE A 61 -16.26 -32.45 2.14
N GLY A 62 -15.99 -32.67 3.42
CA GLY A 62 -14.79 -33.35 3.87
C GLY A 62 -14.88 -34.84 3.53
N THR A 63 -13.85 -35.35 2.84
CA THR A 63 -13.60 -36.78 2.66
C THR A 63 -13.24 -37.46 3.96
#